data_AF-A0AA39N269-F1
#
_entry.id   AF-A0AA39N269-F1
#
_cell.length_a   1.000
_cell.length_b   1.000
_cell.length_c   1.000
_cell.angle_alpha   90.00
_cell.angle_beta   90.00
_cell.angle_gamma   90.00
#
_symmetry.space_group_name_H-M   'P 1'
#
loop_
_entity.id
_entity.type
_entity.pdbx_description
1 polymer ?
#
loop_
_entity_poly.entity_id
_entity_poly.type
_entity_poly.pdbx_seq_one_letter_code
_entity_poly.pdbx_strand_id
1 'polypeptide(L)'
;MEQNYEANTYLAVTLAPNSPYNQSPEALSTIHPLITHVGQVGSLDDVQMLSVPKQEWAQRGEEVLASLKAAQGIHRVDVQSLRQRSKRDEL
;
A
#
# COMPACT_ATOMS: atom_id res chain seq x y z
N MET A 1 -9.40 -8.03 18.91
CA MET A 1 -9.37 -8.19 17.45
C MET A 1 -7.91 -8.21 17.04
N GLU A 2 -7.40 -9.41 16.81
CA GLU A 2 -5.98 -9.65 16.50
C GLU A 2 -5.72 -9.14 15.09
N GLN A 3 -5.00 -8.02 14.98
CA GLN A 3 -4.60 -7.48 13.69
C GLN A 3 -3.57 -8.45 13.10
N ASN A 4 -4.02 -9.36 12.24
CA ASN A 4 -3.21 -10.42 11.66
C ASN A 4 -2.29 -9.85 10.54
N TYR A 5 -1.38 -8.96 10.93
CA TYR A 5 -0.28 -8.47 10.09
C TYR A 5 0.68 -9.58 9.63
N GLU A 6 0.51 -10.79 10.16
CA GLU A 6 1.22 -11.98 9.72
C GLU A 6 0.69 -12.50 8.37
N ALA A 7 -0.57 -12.20 8.01
CA ALA A 7 -1.21 -12.69 6.79
C ALA A 7 -1.31 -11.62 5.69
N ASN A 8 -1.30 -10.33 6.04
CA ASN A 8 -1.45 -9.24 5.07
C ASN A 8 -0.30 -8.23 5.17
N THR A 9 0.18 -7.79 4.01
CA THR A 9 1.10 -6.67 3.84
C THR A 9 0.28 -5.41 3.68
N TYR A 10 0.63 -4.36 4.41
CA TYR A 10 0.02 -3.05 4.25
C TYR A 10 0.92 -2.18 3.37
N LEU A 11 0.31 -1.30 2.61
CA LEU A 11 0.96 -0.42 1.65
C LEU A 11 0.39 0.97 1.87
N ALA A 12 1.26 1.93 2.15
CA ALA A 12 0.92 3.34 2.16
C ALA A 12 1.27 3.92 0.78
N VAL A 13 0.26 4.26 0.01
CA VAL A 13 0.41 4.91 -1.30
C VAL A 13 0.19 6.40 -1.13
N THR A 14 1.24 7.19 -1.30
CA THR A 14 1.15 8.64 -1.44
C THR A 14 0.75 8.97 -2.87
N LEU A 15 -0.39 9.63 -3.01
CA LEU A 15 -0.89 10.10 -4.29
C LEU A 15 -0.18 11.42 -4.65
N ALA A 16 -0.30 11.83 -5.91
CA ALA A 16 0.08 13.18 -6.29
C ALA A 16 -1.10 14.12 -6.03
N PRO A 17 -0.87 15.40 -5.70
CA PRO A 17 -1.95 16.38 -5.50
C PRO A 17 -2.80 16.63 -6.77
N ASN A 18 -2.29 16.27 -7.95
CA ASN A 18 -3.00 16.32 -9.23
C ASN A 18 -3.58 14.96 -9.65
N SER A 19 -3.67 14.00 -8.73
CA SER A 19 -4.04 12.63 -9.02
C SER A 19 -5.56 12.42 -9.00
N PRO A 20 -6.12 11.74 -10.01
CA PRO A 20 -7.54 11.35 -10.00
C PRO A 20 -7.88 10.38 -8.86
N TYR A 21 -6.88 9.68 -8.31
CA TYR A 21 -7.06 8.74 -7.19
C TYR A 21 -7.38 9.44 -5.86
N ASN A 22 -7.10 10.75 -5.74
CA ASN A 22 -7.46 11.51 -4.53
C ASN A 22 -8.99 11.64 -4.44
N GLN A 23 -9.67 11.87 -5.57
CA GLN A 23 -11.14 11.89 -5.62
C GLN A 23 -11.77 10.50 -5.79
N SER A 24 -11.02 9.51 -6.29
CA SER A 24 -11.51 8.16 -6.54
C SER A 24 -10.52 7.10 -6.03
N PRO A 25 -10.45 6.89 -4.71
CA PRO A 25 -9.57 5.88 -4.13
C PRO A 25 -9.99 4.46 -4.50
N GLU A 26 -11.24 4.25 -4.90
CA GLU A 26 -11.76 2.96 -5.40
C GLU A 26 -11.07 2.50 -6.69
N ALA A 27 -10.55 3.44 -7.49
CA ALA A 27 -9.81 3.11 -8.69
C ALA A 27 -8.50 2.35 -8.37
N LEU A 28 -7.93 2.50 -7.16
CA LEU A 28 -6.76 1.71 -6.72
C LEU A 28 -7.08 0.22 -6.58
N SER A 29 -8.25 -0.13 -6.04
CA SER A 29 -8.73 -1.52 -6.01
C SER A 29 -9.02 -2.08 -7.41
N THR A 30 -9.24 -1.21 -8.40
CA THR A 30 -9.44 -1.62 -9.80
C THR A 30 -8.11 -1.91 -10.53
N ILE A 31 -6.99 -1.33 -10.07
CA ILE A 31 -5.65 -1.58 -10.65
C ILE A 31 -5.25 -3.05 -10.45
N HIS A 32 -5.51 -3.59 -9.26
CA HIS A 32 -5.19 -4.98 -8.95
C HIS A 32 -6.24 -5.59 -8.02
N PRO A 33 -6.81 -6.76 -8.36
CA PRO A 33 -7.76 -7.46 -7.49
C PRO A 33 -7.15 -7.92 -6.17
N LEU A 34 -5.81 -7.95 -6.10
CA LEU A 34 -5.04 -8.30 -4.91
C LEU A 34 -4.93 -7.14 -3.91
N ILE A 35 -5.18 -5.91 -4.38
CA ILE A 35 -5.15 -4.71 -3.57
C ILE A 35 -6.54 -4.50 -2.99
N THR A 36 -6.62 -4.48 -1.67
CA THR A 36 -7.82 -4.07 -0.95
C THR A 36 -7.57 -2.69 -0.36
N HIS A 37 -8.35 -1.70 -0.80
CA HIS A 37 -8.35 -0.40 -0.17
C HIS A 37 -8.90 -0.51 1.25
N VAL A 38 -8.09 -0.17 2.25
CA VAL A 38 -8.46 -0.20 3.68
C VAL A 38 -9.02 1.15 4.12
N GLY A 39 -8.45 2.24 3.62
CA GLY A 39 -8.81 3.61 3.96
C GLY A 39 -7.61 4.54 3.83
N GLN A 40 -7.70 5.75 4.35
CA GLN A 40 -6.57 6.70 4.37
C GLN A 40 -5.64 6.47 5.58
N VAL A 41 -4.37 6.87 5.45
CA VAL A 41 -3.39 6.79 6.55
C VAL A 41 -3.57 7.99 7.49
N GLY A 42 -4.26 7.76 8.61
CA GLY A 42 -4.43 8.76 9.65
C GLY A 42 -5.29 9.94 9.18
N SER A 43 -4.73 11.15 9.21
CA SER A 43 -5.38 12.39 8.75
C SER A 43 -4.84 12.90 7.40
N LEU A 44 -4.02 12.10 6.72
CA LEU A 44 -3.44 12.47 5.42
C LEU A 44 -4.35 11.94 4.31
N ASP A 45 -5.15 12.82 3.73
CA ASP A 45 -6.04 12.48 2.61
C ASP A 45 -5.27 12.09 1.34
N ASP A 46 -4.07 12.61 1.17
CA ASP A 46 -3.18 12.28 0.05
C ASP A 46 -2.52 10.90 0.19
N VAL A 47 -2.58 10.27 1.38
CA VAL A 47 -1.98 8.96 1.61
C VAL A 47 -3.06 7.91 1.82
N GLN A 48 -3.16 7.00 0.86
CA GLN A 48 -4.11 5.89 0.88
C GLN A 48 -3.43 4.63 1.42
N MET A 49 -4.11 3.94 2.34
CA MET A 49 -3.69 2.67 2.92
C MET A 49 -4.37 1.52 2.19
N LEU A 50 -3.54 0.63 1.66
CA LEU A 50 -3.95 -0.57 0.96
C LEU A 50 -3.47 -1.79 1.75
N SER A 51 -4.20 -2.89 1.66
CA SER A 51 -3.78 -4.19 2.17
C SER A 51 -3.71 -5.18 1.01
N VAL A 52 -2.70 -6.03 1.05
CA VAL A 52 -2.47 -7.11 0.07
C VAL A 52 -2.12 -8.38 0.84
N PRO A 53 -2.67 -9.55 0.49
CA PRO A 53 -2.30 -10.82 1.12
C PRO A 53 -0.80 -11.08 0.97
N LYS A 54 -0.11 -11.46 2.06
CA LYS A 54 1.35 -11.72 2.03
C LYS A 54 1.75 -12.81 1.04
N GLN A 55 0.91 -13.83 0.86
CA GLN A 55 1.14 -14.89 -0.12
C GLN A 55 1.25 -14.31 -1.53
N GLU A 56 0.27 -13.49 -1.91
CA GLU A 56 0.21 -12.84 -3.21
C GLU A 56 1.29 -11.76 -3.33
N TRP A 57 1.53 -11.00 -2.27
CA TRP A 57 2.61 -10.02 -2.19
C TRP A 57 4.00 -10.65 -2.37
N ALA A 58 4.25 -11.84 -1.84
CA ALA A 58 5.52 -12.53 -2.01
C ALA A 58 5.75 -12.97 -3.46
N GLN A 59 4.69 -13.28 -4.21
CA GLN A 59 4.79 -13.73 -5.60
C GLN A 59 4.64 -12.58 -6.61
N ARG A 60 3.83 -11.58 -6.30
CA ARG A 60 3.38 -10.51 -7.20
C ARG A 60 3.56 -9.11 -6.62
N GLY A 61 4.18 -8.95 -5.45
CA GLY A 61 4.37 -7.63 -4.83
C GLY A 61 5.19 -6.68 -5.70
N GLU A 62 6.17 -7.20 -6.45
CA GLU A 62 6.93 -6.41 -7.40
C GLU A 62 6.07 -5.97 -8.60
N GLU A 63 5.20 -6.85 -9.11
CA GLU A 63 4.22 -6.53 -10.17
C GLU A 63 3.19 -5.50 -9.68
N VAL A 64 2.71 -5.65 -8.45
CA VAL A 64 1.80 -4.71 -7.79
C VAL A 64 2.47 -3.34 -7.62
N LEU A 65 3.71 -3.30 -7.14
CA LEU A 65 4.50 -2.06 -7.04
C LEU A 65 4.75 -1.43 -8.40
N ALA A 66 5.11 -2.24 -9.41
CA ALA A 66 5.33 -1.75 -10.77
C ALA A 66 4.03 -1.19 -11.36
N SER A 67 2.90 -1.86 -11.14
CA SER A 67 1.58 -1.40 -11.59
C SER A 67 1.15 -0.13 -10.88
N LEU A 68 1.37 -0.03 -9.57
CA LEU A 68 1.11 1.19 -8.79
C LEU A 68 2.03 2.34 -9.21
N LYS A 69 3.33 2.09 -9.43
CA LYS A 69 4.25 3.12 -9.92
C LYS A 69 3.97 3.52 -11.37
N ALA A 70 3.47 2.60 -12.19
CA ALA A 70 3.03 2.89 -13.55
C ALA A 70 1.66 3.59 -13.58
N ALA A 71 0.86 3.47 -12.52
CA ALA A 71 -0.41 4.15 -12.41
C ALA A 71 -0.19 5.66 -12.31
N GLN A 72 -0.81 6.38 -13.23
CA GLN A 72 -0.63 7.81 -13.37
C GLN A 72 -1.31 8.55 -12.21
N GLY A 73 -0.51 9.18 -11.35
CA GLY A 73 -1.00 9.89 -10.17
C GLY A 73 -0.59 9.26 -8.83
N ILE A 74 0.23 8.21 -8.85
CA ILE A 74 0.93 7.74 -7.65
C ILE A 74 2.27 8.47 -7.54
N HIS A 75 2.47 9.19 -6.44
CA HIS A 75 3.73 9.89 -6.17
C HIS A 75 4.74 8.94 -5.52
N ARG A 76 4.28 8.16 -4.53
CA ARG A 76 5.14 7.24 -3.79
C ARG A 76 4.33 6.04 -3.31
N VAL A 77 4.98 4.88 -3.28
CA VAL A 77 4.43 3.68 -2.63
C VAL A 77 5.42 3.27 -1.57
N ASP A 78 4.94 3.16 -0.34
CA ASP A 78 5.68 2.72 0.82
C ASP A 78 5.09 1.40 1.33
N VAL A 79 5.92 0.38 1.42
CA VAL A 79 5.47 -0.96 1.82
C VAL A 79 5.58 -1.05 3.33
N GLN A 80 4.46 -0.83 4.02
CA GLN A 80 4.24 -1.17 5.43
C GLN A 80 4.09 -2.68 5.61
N SER A 81 5.05 -3.43 5.08
CA SER A 81 5.29 -4.78 5.55
C SER A 81 5.81 -4.65 6.97
N LEU A 82 5.21 -5.40 7.91
CA LEU A 82 5.83 -5.78 9.17
C LEU A 82 7.08 -6.64 8.85
N ARG A 83 8.04 -6.09 8.10
CA ARG A 83 9.42 -6.46 8.28
C ARG A 83 9.65 -6.14 9.73
N GLN A 84 9.94 -7.19 10.50
CA GLN A 84 10.52 -7.07 11.83
C GLN A 84 11.25 -5.74 11.90
N ARG A 85 10.79 -4.87 12.80
CA ARG A 85 11.65 -3.88 13.42
C ARG A 85 12.80 -4.70 14.01
N SER A 86 13.79 -5.06 13.20
CA SER A 86 15.07 -5.50 13.69
C SER A 86 15.62 -4.27 14.37
N LYS A 87 15.34 -4.17 15.67
CA LYS A 87 16.22 -3.49 16.60
C LYS A 87 17.63 -3.99 16.30
N ARG A 88 18.43 -3.15 15.67
CA ARG A 88 19.90 -3.12 15.65
C ARG A 88 20.25 -2.04 14.63
N ASP A 89 20.89 -0.94 14.99
CA ASP A 89 21.99 -0.83 15.93
C ASP A 89 21.83 0.41 16.82
N GLU A 90 21.67 0.16 18.12
CA GLU A 90 22.28 1.02 19.14
C GLU A 90 23.52 0.26 19.62
N LEU A 91 24.70 0.62 19.11
CA LEU A 91 25.96 0.36 19.80
C LEU A 91 26.94 1.51 19.55
#